data_AF-A0A6G1PYY3-F1
#
_entry.id   AF-A0A6G1PYY3-F1
#
_cell.length_a   1.000
_cell.length_b   1.000
_cell.length_c   1.000
_cell.angle_alpha   90.00
_cell.angle_beta   90.00
_cell.angle_gamma   90.00
#
_symmetry.space_group_name_H-M   'P 1'
#
loop_
_entity.id
_entity.type
_entity.pdbx_description
1 polymer ?
#
loop_
_entity_poly.entity_id
_entity_poly.type
_entity_poly.pdbx_seq_one_letter_code
_entity_poly.pdbx_strand_id
1 'polypeptide(L)'
;MKYRAGFLNVACAWVVILMPGVDAAHTPKKHAAGLTCSPKELTAHSKKDVEDSLTRFDEANGKRLGTLSTDFPELIVHKNSSFSGSEVQCSLSFMAQGLGQILEDQRDNLNPGDVSLHTKLEETIVRVSMLTNCLKQILGGECSPKPPPPIMPVHTFKRKQWCHTLLKETRDYLDWLEHKLEVRNSKVKNIKRKVTKSMYLKYLEGSGYLL
;
A
#
# COMPACT_ATOMS: atom_id res chain seq x y z
N MET A 1 24.60 -31.82 34.47
CA MET A 1 23.75 -30.64 34.76
C MET A 1 24.56 -29.38 34.45
N LYS A 2 24.06 -28.20 34.03
CA LYS A 2 22.80 -27.66 33.43
C LYS A 2 23.23 -26.22 32.99
N TYR A 3 22.89 -25.60 31.86
CA TYR A 3 22.12 -25.91 30.64
C TYR A 3 22.73 -25.09 29.46
N ARG A 4 22.31 -25.32 28.20
CA ARG A 4 22.43 -24.31 27.11
C ARG A 4 21.11 -23.53 27.01
N ALA A 5 21.16 -22.21 26.89
CA ALA A 5 20.02 -21.40 26.45
C ALA A 5 20.21 -21.06 24.97
N GLY A 6 19.39 -21.68 24.11
CA GLY A 6 19.43 -21.48 22.67
C GLY A 6 18.64 -20.25 22.22
N PHE A 7 19.06 -19.67 21.09
CA PHE A 7 18.37 -18.59 20.39
C PHE A 7 16.97 -19.08 19.96
N LEU A 8 15.91 -18.49 20.53
CA LEU A 8 14.53 -18.80 20.14
C LEU A 8 14.12 -17.92 18.96
N ASN A 9 14.20 -18.48 17.75
CA ASN A 9 13.60 -17.88 16.56
C ASN A 9 12.07 -17.88 16.71
N VAL A 10 11.50 -16.73 17.07
CA VAL A 10 10.04 -16.53 17.10
C VAL A 10 9.55 -16.29 15.67
N ALA A 11 9.17 -17.36 14.98
CA ALA A 11 8.45 -17.25 13.72
C ALA A 11 7.04 -16.69 14.00
N CYS A 12 6.77 -15.47 13.54
CA CYS A 12 5.47 -14.82 13.71
C CYS A 12 4.44 -15.48 12.77
N ALA A 13 3.79 -16.53 13.27
CA ALA A 13 2.77 -17.28 12.54
C ALA A 13 1.48 -16.47 12.44
N TRP A 14 1.18 -15.95 11.24
CA TRP A 14 -0.09 -15.29 10.96
C TRP A 14 -1.26 -16.27 11.14
N VAL A 15 -2.21 -15.90 11.99
CA VAL A 15 -3.40 -16.72 12.27
C VAL A 15 -4.30 -16.76 11.02
N VAL A 16 -4.23 -17.87 10.28
CA VAL A 16 -5.22 -18.19 9.25
C VAL A 16 -6.49 -18.65 9.95
N ILE A 17 -7.51 -17.78 10.00
CA ILE A 17 -8.84 -18.14 10.49
C ILE A 17 -9.49 -19.06 9.45
N LEU A 18 -9.39 -20.36 9.70
CA LEU A 18 -10.20 -21.38 9.02
C LEU A 18 -11.63 -21.29 9.54
N MET A 19 -12.57 -20.85 8.70
CA MET A 19 -13.99 -21.12 8.95
C MET A 19 -14.34 -22.54 8.49
N PRO A 20 -15.06 -23.34 9.30
CA PRO A 20 -15.44 -24.69 8.92
C PRO A 20 -16.48 -24.67 7.80
N GLY A 21 -16.34 -25.59 6.85
CA GLY A 21 -17.37 -25.86 5.85
C GLY A 21 -18.59 -26.56 6.47
N VAL A 22 -19.77 -26.25 5.95
CA VAL A 22 -21.00 -27.04 6.13
C VAL A 22 -21.65 -27.18 4.76
N ASP A 23 -22.23 -28.36 4.52
CA ASP A 23 -22.51 -28.91 3.20
C ASP A 23 -23.60 -28.21 2.35
N ALA A 24 -23.63 -28.63 1.10
CA ALA A 24 -24.48 -28.17 0.02
C ALA A 24 -25.99 -28.18 0.31
N ALA A 25 -26.65 -27.05 0.04
CA ALA A 25 -27.88 -27.01 -0.76
C ALA A 25 -28.16 -25.58 -1.27
N HIS A 26 -28.91 -25.48 -2.37
CA HIS A 26 -29.19 -24.23 -3.08
C HIS A 26 -29.74 -23.11 -2.18
N THR A 27 -29.03 -21.98 -2.14
CA THR A 27 -29.58 -20.68 -1.69
C THR A 27 -29.18 -19.57 -2.67
N PRO A 28 -29.98 -18.49 -2.82
CA PRO A 28 -29.73 -17.47 -3.83
C PRO A 28 -28.42 -16.74 -3.57
N LYS A 29 -27.77 -16.25 -4.63
CA LYS A 29 -26.58 -15.39 -4.55
C LYS A 29 -26.88 -14.13 -3.73
N LYS A 30 -26.71 -14.19 -2.40
CA LYS A 30 -26.50 -13.01 -1.58
C LYS A 30 -25.24 -12.36 -2.13
N HIS A 31 -25.40 -11.17 -2.70
CA HIS A 31 -24.27 -10.29 -2.92
C HIS A 31 -23.65 -10.06 -1.54
N ALA A 32 -22.55 -10.75 -1.25
CA ALA A 32 -21.66 -10.32 -0.19
C ALA A 32 -21.38 -8.85 -0.46
N ALA A 33 -21.63 -7.98 0.52
CA ALA A 33 -21.26 -6.58 0.49
C ALA A 33 -19.73 -6.51 0.60
N GLY A 34 -19.04 -6.98 -0.43
CA GLY A 34 -17.60 -6.83 -0.56
C GLY A 34 -17.32 -5.35 -0.51
N LEU A 35 -16.41 -4.94 0.38
CA LEU A 35 -15.93 -3.57 0.43
C LEU A 35 -15.55 -3.17 -0.99
N THR A 36 -16.29 -2.20 -1.55
CA THR A 36 -16.05 -1.72 -2.91
C THR A 36 -14.68 -1.08 -2.92
N CYS A 37 -13.69 -1.82 -3.42
CA CYS A 37 -12.32 -1.34 -3.57
C CYS A 37 -12.32 -0.04 -4.37
N SER A 38 -12.07 1.06 -3.67
CA SER A 38 -11.97 2.40 -4.22
C SER A 38 -10.51 2.82 -4.19
N PRO A 39 -9.71 2.46 -5.21
CA PRO A 39 -8.26 2.59 -5.13
C PRO A 39 -7.79 4.04 -5.02
N LYS A 40 -8.52 5.03 -5.56
CA LYS A 40 -8.16 6.45 -5.38
C LYS A 40 -8.31 6.87 -3.92
N GLU A 41 -9.48 6.67 -3.33
CA GLU A 41 -9.79 7.06 -1.95
C GLU A 41 -8.89 6.30 -0.96
N LEU A 42 -8.66 5.01 -1.20
CA LEU A 42 -7.80 4.18 -0.35
C LEU A 42 -6.31 4.57 -0.47
N THR A 43 -5.84 5.02 -1.65
CA THR A 43 -4.49 5.59 -1.79
C THR A 43 -4.38 6.92 -1.05
N ALA A 44 -5.36 7.83 -1.21
CA ALA A 44 -5.38 9.12 -0.52
C ALA A 44 -5.42 8.96 1.01
N HIS A 45 -6.22 8.02 1.53
CA HIS A 45 -6.23 7.67 2.95
C HIS A 45 -4.89 7.08 3.41
N SER A 46 -4.28 6.17 2.63
CA SER A 46 -2.95 5.63 2.96
C SER A 46 -1.89 6.72 2.99
N LYS A 47 -1.93 7.68 2.06
CA LYS A 47 -1.01 8.82 2.01
C LYS A 47 -1.13 9.67 3.28
N LYS A 48 -2.37 9.97 3.70
CA LYS A 48 -2.64 10.71 4.94
C LYS A 48 -2.19 9.93 6.19
N ASP A 49 -2.46 8.62 6.25
CA ASP A 49 -2.06 7.78 7.38
C ASP A 49 -0.51 7.75 7.54
N VAL A 50 0.23 7.75 6.42
CA VAL A 50 1.70 7.89 6.41
C VAL A 50 2.15 9.30 6.80
N GLU A 51 1.48 10.36 6.34
CA GLU A 51 1.82 11.75 6.68
C GLU A 51 1.60 12.05 8.18
N ASP A 52 0.51 11.54 8.74
CA ASP A 52 0.25 11.54 10.18
C ASP A 52 1.33 10.75 10.95
N SER A 53 1.74 9.57 10.44
CA SER A 53 2.82 8.76 11.02
C SER A 53 4.17 9.48 11.01
N LEU A 54 4.51 10.16 9.90
CA LEU A 54 5.71 10.99 9.76
C LEU A 54 5.68 12.18 10.73
N THR A 55 4.54 12.85 10.86
CA THR A 55 4.38 13.98 11.79
C THR A 55 4.64 13.55 13.23
N ARG A 56 4.03 12.44 13.67
CA ARG A 56 4.24 11.87 15.01
C ARG A 56 5.68 11.38 15.21
N PHE A 57 6.25 10.74 14.20
CA PHE A 57 7.64 10.30 14.22
C PHE A 57 8.61 11.47 14.42
N ASP A 58 8.40 12.59 13.72
CA ASP A 58 9.23 13.80 13.84
C ASP A 58 9.01 14.52 15.18
N GLU A 59 7.86 14.37 15.81
CA GLU A 59 7.58 14.84 17.17
C GLU A 59 8.32 14.01 18.23
N ALA A 60 8.28 12.68 18.12
CA ALA A 60 8.99 11.78 19.03
C ALA A 60 10.53 11.84 18.84
N ASN A 61 11.01 11.98 17.60
CA ASN A 61 12.43 11.83 17.27
C ASN A 61 13.18 13.14 17.02
N GLY A 62 12.47 14.24 16.77
CA GLY A 62 12.99 15.58 16.49
C GLY A 62 12.80 16.02 15.02
N LYS A 63 12.25 17.21 14.80
CA LYS A 63 11.80 17.71 13.47
C LYS A 63 12.90 18.08 12.46
N ARG A 64 14.17 17.74 12.71
CA ARG A 64 15.35 18.13 11.88
C ARG A 64 16.42 17.04 11.78
N LEU A 65 15.99 15.79 11.58
CA LEU A 65 16.92 14.66 11.38
C LEU A 65 17.67 14.74 10.04
N GLY A 66 17.06 15.36 9.03
CA GLY A 66 17.51 15.27 7.65
C GLY A 66 17.22 13.89 7.04
N THR A 67 17.46 13.76 5.75
CA THR A 67 17.32 12.48 5.04
C THR A 67 18.63 11.72 5.01
N LEU A 68 18.57 10.40 5.14
CA LEU A 68 19.69 9.51 4.84
C LEU A 68 19.75 9.32 3.32
N SER A 69 20.95 9.32 2.74
CA SER A 69 21.14 8.96 1.32
C SER A 69 21.09 7.43 1.17
N THR A 70 19.92 6.85 1.45
CA THR A 70 19.58 5.45 1.20
C THR A 70 18.52 5.43 0.14
N ASP A 71 18.89 5.00 -1.06
CA ASP A 71 17.95 4.71 -2.12
C ASP A 71 17.03 3.56 -1.67
N PHE A 72 15.72 3.78 -1.64
CA PHE A 72 14.72 2.73 -1.53
C PHE A 72 14.18 2.45 -2.93
N PRO A 73 14.86 1.62 -3.77
CA PRO A 73 14.61 1.61 -5.22
C PRO A 73 13.17 1.23 -5.59
N GLU A 74 12.50 0.42 -4.77
CA GLU A 74 11.09 0.05 -4.90
C GLU A 74 10.12 1.25 -4.72
N LEU A 75 10.56 2.34 -4.08
CA LEU A 75 9.79 3.57 -3.86
C LEU A 75 10.21 4.71 -4.81
N ILE A 76 11.30 4.57 -5.56
CA ILE A 76 11.77 5.60 -6.49
C ILE A 76 10.80 5.73 -7.67
N VAL A 77 10.14 6.89 -7.73
CA VAL A 77 9.18 7.23 -8.79
C VAL A 77 9.68 8.36 -9.68
N HIS A 78 9.99 8.04 -10.92
CA HIS A 78 10.25 9.03 -11.96
C HIS A 78 8.94 9.46 -12.65
N LYS A 79 8.93 10.66 -13.23
CA LYS A 79 7.79 11.21 -13.98
C LYS A 79 7.28 10.23 -15.05
N ASN A 80 8.22 9.58 -15.74
CA ASN A 80 7.98 8.60 -16.80
C ASN A 80 7.94 7.14 -16.29
N SER A 81 8.00 6.88 -14.98
CA SER A 81 7.90 5.51 -14.46
C SER A 81 6.65 4.81 -14.98
N SER A 82 6.87 3.55 -15.33
CA SER A 82 5.86 2.57 -15.70
C SER A 82 4.75 2.53 -14.64
N PHE A 83 3.53 2.20 -15.09
CA PHE A 83 2.40 1.95 -14.20
C PHE A 83 1.97 0.49 -14.32
N SER A 84 2.88 -0.41 -13.95
CA SER A 84 2.67 -1.85 -13.95
C SER A 84 2.03 -2.31 -12.65
N GLY A 85 1.11 -3.27 -12.74
CA GLY A 85 0.50 -3.89 -11.55
C GLY A 85 1.55 -4.57 -10.66
N SER A 86 2.47 -5.34 -11.24
CA SER A 86 3.50 -6.07 -10.49
C SER A 86 4.49 -5.13 -9.78
N GLU A 87 4.90 -4.03 -10.43
CA GLU A 87 5.75 -3.01 -9.80
C GLU A 87 5.05 -2.38 -8.60
N VAL A 88 3.79 -1.97 -8.75
CA VAL A 88 2.98 -1.43 -7.64
C VAL A 88 2.82 -2.43 -6.50
N GLN A 89 2.62 -3.71 -6.80
CA GLN A 89 2.58 -4.76 -5.76
C GLN A 89 3.93 -4.92 -5.04
N CYS A 90 5.07 -4.74 -5.73
CA CYS A 90 6.38 -4.78 -5.08
C CYS A 90 6.64 -3.56 -4.20
N SER A 91 6.36 -2.35 -4.69
CA SER A 91 6.49 -1.11 -3.93
C SER A 91 5.65 -1.13 -2.65
N LEU A 92 4.40 -1.59 -2.72
CA LEU A 92 3.51 -1.68 -1.55
C LEU A 92 3.94 -2.80 -0.57
N SER A 93 4.48 -3.92 -1.08
CA SER A 93 5.05 -4.97 -0.23
C SER A 93 6.30 -4.47 0.52
N PHE A 94 7.19 -3.75 -0.17
CA PHE A 94 8.40 -3.17 0.40
C PHE A 94 8.07 -2.10 1.44
N MET A 95 7.12 -1.22 1.12
CA MET A 95 6.54 -0.21 2.02
C MET A 95 6.01 -0.84 3.31
N ALA A 96 5.18 -1.89 3.22
CA ALA A 96 4.64 -2.57 4.39
C ALA A 96 5.72 -3.22 5.26
N GLN A 97 6.74 -3.85 4.64
CA GLN A 97 7.89 -4.41 5.36
C GLN A 97 8.70 -3.33 6.08
N GLY A 98 8.97 -2.21 5.39
CA GLY A 98 9.71 -1.09 5.95
C GLY A 98 8.97 -0.39 7.10
N LEU A 99 7.68 -0.12 6.95
CA LEU A 99 6.84 0.41 8.03
C LEU A 99 6.83 -0.51 9.26
N GLY A 100 6.82 -1.83 9.05
CA GLY A 100 6.98 -2.83 10.12
C GLY A 100 8.29 -2.67 10.89
N GLN A 101 9.42 -2.49 10.19
CA GLN A 101 10.70 -2.23 10.84
C GLN A 101 10.73 -0.89 11.60
N ILE A 102 10.07 0.17 11.08
CA ILE A 102 9.93 1.43 11.83
C ILE A 102 9.16 1.18 13.13
N LEU A 103 8.05 0.44 13.09
CA LEU A 103 7.27 0.11 14.29
C LEU A 103 8.10 -0.65 15.34
N GLU A 104 8.83 -1.69 14.93
CA GLU A 104 9.73 -2.45 15.82
C GLU A 104 10.85 -1.56 16.39
N ASP A 105 11.46 -0.71 15.56
CA ASP A 105 12.47 0.27 15.99
C ASP A 105 11.92 1.29 17.00
N GLN A 106 10.75 1.87 16.73
CA GLN A 106 10.12 2.84 17.62
C GLN A 106 9.68 2.21 18.94
N ARG A 107 9.07 1.02 18.92
CA ARG A 107 8.55 0.35 20.10
C ARG A 107 9.64 -0.29 20.95
N ASP A 108 10.63 -0.92 20.33
CA ASP A 108 11.58 -1.76 21.05
C ASP A 108 12.93 -1.06 21.31
N ASN A 109 13.19 0.12 20.70
CA ASN A 109 14.46 0.83 20.82
C ASN A 109 14.33 2.35 21.07
N LEU A 110 13.68 3.09 20.17
CA LEU A 110 13.81 4.56 20.14
C LEU A 110 12.82 5.29 21.06
N ASN A 111 11.54 4.92 21.07
CA ASN A 111 10.48 5.60 21.81
C ASN A 111 9.50 4.57 22.41
N PRO A 112 9.94 3.68 23.32
CA PRO A 112 9.12 2.57 23.84
C PRO A 112 7.85 3.00 24.59
N GLY A 113 7.79 4.26 25.05
CA GLY A 113 6.60 4.82 25.69
C GLY A 113 5.61 5.52 24.75
N ASP A 114 5.95 5.73 23.47
CA ASP A 114 5.08 6.47 22.53
C ASP A 114 4.05 5.56 21.85
N VAL A 115 3.09 5.11 22.65
CA VAL A 115 1.94 4.31 22.21
C VAL A 115 1.18 5.00 21.07
N SER A 116 1.14 6.33 21.04
CA SER A 116 0.39 7.08 20.02
C SER A 116 1.05 7.03 18.64
N LEU A 117 2.39 7.03 18.59
CA LEU A 117 3.15 6.73 17.38
C LEU A 117 3.01 5.25 16.98
N HIS A 118 3.11 4.32 17.93
CA HIS A 118 3.02 2.87 17.64
C HIS A 118 1.67 2.50 17.01
N THR A 119 0.55 2.88 17.65
CA THR A 119 -0.80 2.62 17.12
C THR A 119 -0.99 3.23 15.74
N LYS A 120 -0.48 4.44 15.49
CA LYS A 120 -0.64 5.06 14.17
C LYS A 120 0.19 4.35 13.08
N LEU A 121 1.37 3.83 13.40
CA LEU A 121 2.16 3.00 12.49
C LEU A 121 1.43 1.67 12.20
N GLU A 122 0.84 1.03 13.21
CA GLU A 122 0.01 -0.19 13.04
C GLU A 122 -1.19 0.05 12.11
N GLU A 123 -1.96 1.12 12.35
CA GLU A 123 -3.07 1.55 11.47
C GLU A 123 -2.59 1.76 10.02
N THR A 124 -1.44 2.39 9.85
CA THR A 124 -0.85 2.69 8.54
C THR A 124 -0.42 1.42 7.80
N ILE A 125 0.20 0.45 8.49
CA ILE A 125 0.57 -0.86 7.93
C ILE A 125 -0.69 -1.62 7.48
N VAL A 126 -1.75 -1.61 8.30
CA VAL A 126 -3.04 -2.22 7.95
C VAL A 126 -3.66 -1.53 6.73
N ARG A 127 -3.62 -0.19 6.65
CA ARG A 127 -4.13 0.57 5.51
C ARG A 127 -3.38 0.24 4.21
N VAL A 128 -2.06 0.22 4.24
CA VAL A 128 -1.21 -0.16 3.09
C VAL A 128 -1.50 -1.61 2.66
N SER A 129 -1.76 -2.51 3.60
CA SER A 129 -2.14 -3.90 3.30
C SER A 129 -3.53 -3.99 2.63
N MET A 130 -4.51 -3.20 3.08
CA MET A 130 -5.81 -3.07 2.41
C MET A 130 -5.66 -2.48 0.99
N LEU A 131 -4.80 -1.44 0.83
CA LEU A 131 -4.51 -0.83 -0.46
C LEU A 131 -3.87 -1.84 -1.43
N THR A 132 -2.92 -2.64 -0.95
CA THR A 132 -2.26 -3.71 -1.72
C THR A 132 -3.27 -4.68 -2.29
N ASN A 133 -4.16 -5.21 -1.45
CA ASN A 133 -5.23 -6.13 -1.85
C ASN A 133 -6.21 -5.51 -2.85
N CYS A 134 -6.63 -4.26 -2.60
CA CYS A 134 -7.50 -3.52 -3.51
C CYS A 134 -6.83 -3.30 -4.88
N LEU A 135 -5.57 -2.87 -4.91
CA LEU A 135 -4.85 -2.68 -6.17
C LEU A 135 -4.51 -4.00 -6.87
N LYS A 136 -4.34 -5.12 -6.16
CA LYS A 136 -4.21 -6.44 -6.81
C LYS A 136 -5.48 -6.81 -7.59
N GLN A 137 -6.66 -6.48 -7.06
CA GLN A 137 -7.94 -6.71 -7.77
C GLN A 137 -8.14 -5.80 -9.00
N ILE A 138 -7.57 -4.59 -9.02
CA ILE A 138 -7.82 -3.58 -10.07
C ILE A 138 -6.70 -3.50 -11.12
N LEU A 139 -5.44 -3.69 -10.70
CA LEU A 139 -4.26 -3.65 -11.56
C LEU A 139 -3.82 -5.06 -12.00
N GLY A 140 -4.18 -6.10 -11.24
CA GLY A 140 -3.55 -7.41 -11.36
C GLY A 140 -2.07 -7.37 -11.00
N GLY A 141 -1.32 -8.35 -11.49
CA GLY A 141 0.11 -8.51 -11.22
C GLY A 141 0.38 -9.16 -9.87
N GLU A 142 1.60 -9.68 -9.75
CA GLU A 142 2.15 -10.21 -8.50
C GLU A 142 3.58 -9.74 -8.36
N CYS A 143 4.01 -9.49 -7.13
CA CYS A 143 5.42 -9.21 -6.86
C CYS A 143 6.19 -10.53 -6.76
N SER A 144 6.91 -10.88 -7.82
CA SER A 144 7.74 -12.09 -7.90
C SER A 144 9.02 -11.82 -8.70
N PRO A 145 10.22 -12.00 -8.10
CA PRO A 145 10.45 -12.27 -6.68
C PRO A 145 9.97 -11.09 -5.81
N LYS A 146 9.67 -11.35 -4.53
CA LYS A 146 9.45 -10.26 -3.57
C LYS A 146 10.79 -9.56 -3.29
N PRO A 147 10.82 -8.22 -3.21
CA PRO A 147 12.03 -7.52 -2.80
C PRO A 147 12.39 -7.92 -1.36
N PRO A 148 13.68 -7.89 -1.00
CA PRO A 148 14.09 -8.01 0.40
C PRO A 148 13.54 -6.82 1.20
N PRO A 149 13.31 -6.98 2.51
CA PRO A 149 13.03 -5.84 3.39
C PRO A 149 14.15 -4.80 3.31
N PRO A 150 13.83 -3.49 3.41
CA PRO A 150 14.85 -2.46 3.47
C PRO A 150 15.78 -2.71 4.66
N ILE A 151 17.06 -2.36 4.55
CA ILE A 151 18.04 -2.66 5.61
C ILE A 151 18.21 -1.43 6.51
N MET A 152 17.73 -1.52 7.75
CA MET A 152 17.92 -0.50 8.77
C MET A 152 19.39 -0.41 9.24
N PRO A 153 19.99 0.79 9.34
CA PRO A 153 21.37 0.95 9.82
C PRO A 153 21.49 0.71 11.33
N VAL A 154 22.68 0.39 11.82
CA VAL A 154 22.91 0.05 13.24
C VAL A 154 22.85 1.28 14.18
N HIS A 155 23.40 2.42 13.77
CA HIS A 155 23.56 3.57 14.65
C HIS A 155 22.27 4.36 14.85
N THR A 156 21.90 4.64 16.10
CA THR A 156 20.67 5.35 16.55
C THR A 156 20.31 6.58 15.71
N PHE A 157 21.28 7.48 15.43
CA PHE A 157 21.00 8.66 14.62
C PHE A 157 20.68 8.31 13.16
N LYS A 158 21.43 7.36 12.56
CA LYS A 158 21.14 6.87 11.20
C LYS A 158 19.81 6.11 11.15
N ARG A 159 19.41 5.39 12.20
CA ARG A 159 18.07 4.76 12.32
C ARG A 159 16.99 5.82 12.22
N LYS A 160 17.08 6.88 13.01
CA LYS A 160 16.15 8.02 12.95
C LYS A 160 16.05 8.64 11.54
N GLN A 161 17.19 8.90 10.89
CA GLN A 161 17.22 9.42 9.52
C GLN A 161 16.62 8.46 8.49
N TRP A 162 16.92 7.16 8.60
CA TRP A 162 16.37 6.11 7.74
C TRP A 162 14.85 6.02 7.87
N CYS A 163 14.32 5.98 9.10
CA CYS A 163 12.88 5.91 9.36
C CYS A 163 12.14 7.15 8.81
N HIS A 164 12.68 8.35 9.05
CA HIS A 164 12.16 9.59 8.46
C HIS A 164 12.16 9.56 6.92
N THR A 165 13.26 9.11 6.32
CA THR A 165 13.41 9.04 4.85
C THR A 165 12.42 8.04 4.25
N LEU A 166 12.28 6.86 4.85
CA LEU A 166 11.37 5.83 4.39
C LEU A 166 9.91 6.25 4.48
N LEU A 167 9.50 6.92 5.56
CA LEU A 167 8.15 7.50 5.70
C LEU A 167 7.88 8.59 4.64
N LYS A 168 8.88 9.43 4.36
CA LYS A 168 8.80 10.47 3.35
C LYS A 168 8.67 9.89 1.93
N GLU A 169 9.53 8.95 1.54
CA GLU A 169 9.47 8.30 0.23
C GLU A 169 8.20 7.44 0.06
N THR A 170 7.73 6.82 1.15
CA THR A 170 6.42 6.15 1.20
C THR A 170 5.28 7.11 0.84
N ARG A 171 5.24 8.30 1.46
CA ARG A 171 4.25 9.34 1.16
C ARG A 171 4.34 9.81 -0.29
N ASP A 172 5.55 10.09 -0.77
CA ASP A 172 5.81 10.61 -2.11
C ASP A 172 5.46 9.57 -3.20
N TYR A 173 5.68 8.28 -2.93
CA TYR A 173 5.19 7.17 -3.76
C TYR A 173 3.67 7.10 -3.82
N LEU A 174 2.98 7.25 -2.68
CA LEU A 174 1.52 7.22 -2.62
C LEU A 174 0.88 8.42 -3.34
N ASP A 175 1.53 9.58 -3.32
CA ASP A 175 1.11 10.76 -4.11
C ASP A 175 1.20 10.50 -5.62
N TRP A 176 2.33 9.97 -6.07
CA TRP A 176 2.52 9.52 -7.46
C TRP A 176 1.46 8.48 -7.87
N LEU A 177 1.18 7.51 -7.00
CA LEU A 177 0.21 6.45 -7.24
C LEU A 177 -1.22 7.00 -7.38
N GLU A 178 -1.61 7.94 -6.51
CA GLU A 178 -2.89 8.64 -6.59
C GLU A 178 -3.04 9.36 -7.95
N HIS A 179 -2.00 10.08 -8.37
CA HIS A 179 -1.99 10.79 -9.64
C HIS A 179 -2.10 9.82 -10.85
N LYS A 180 -1.36 8.69 -10.85
CA LYS A 180 -1.46 7.69 -11.93
C LYS A 180 -2.85 7.05 -12.00
N LEU A 181 -3.49 6.78 -10.85
CA LEU A 181 -4.87 6.29 -10.77
C LEU A 181 -5.89 7.29 -11.33
N GLU A 182 -5.74 8.58 -11.01
CA GLU A 182 -6.57 9.65 -11.56
C GLU A 182 -6.46 9.78 -13.09
N VAL A 183 -5.23 9.75 -13.61
CA VAL A 183 -4.98 9.77 -15.06
C VAL A 183 -5.61 8.54 -15.75
N ARG A 184 -5.50 7.34 -15.15
CA ARG A 184 -6.14 6.12 -15.68
C ARG A 184 -7.67 6.24 -15.67
N ASN A 185 -8.26 6.69 -14.57
CA ASN A 185 -9.71 6.87 -14.46
C ASN A 185 -10.25 7.89 -15.49
N SER A 186 -9.51 8.97 -15.72
CA SER A 186 -9.84 10.00 -16.71
C SER A 186 -9.79 9.44 -18.15
N LYS A 187 -8.77 8.64 -18.48
CA LYS A 187 -8.67 7.93 -19.77
C LYS A 187 -9.84 6.96 -19.97
N VAL A 188 -10.19 6.16 -18.96
CA VAL A 188 -11.32 5.20 -19.03
C VAL A 188 -12.65 5.92 -19.22
N LYS A 189 -12.92 7.02 -18.50
CA LYS A 189 -14.13 7.84 -18.70
C LYS A 189 -14.21 8.40 -20.13
N ASN A 190 -13.10 8.88 -20.69
CA ASN A 190 -13.04 9.39 -22.06
C ASN A 190 -13.26 8.29 -23.12
N ILE A 191 -12.75 7.08 -22.91
CA ILE A 191 -13.02 5.93 -23.79
C ILE A 191 -14.51 5.57 -23.76
N LYS A 192 -15.10 5.41 -22.57
CA LYS A 192 -16.54 5.12 -22.42
C LYS A 192 -17.40 6.17 -23.14
N ARG A 193 -17.11 7.46 -22.93
CA ARG A 193 -17.81 8.57 -23.61
C ARG A 193 -17.68 8.52 -25.14
N LYS A 194 -16.51 8.16 -25.68
CA LYS A 194 -16.32 7.97 -27.13
C LYS A 194 -17.11 6.78 -27.68
N VAL A 195 -17.12 5.64 -26.96
CA VAL A 195 -17.89 4.44 -27.35
C VAL A 195 -19.38 4.75 -27.37
N THR A 196 -19.93 5.38 -26.33
CA THR A 196 -21.35 5.77 -26.30
C THR A 196 -21.70 6.73 -27.43
N LYS A 197 -20.86 7.74 -27.72
CA LYS A 197 -21.10 8.68 -28.83
C LYS A 197 -21.07 8.00 -30.21
N SER A 198 -20.14 7.07 -30.43
CA SER A 198 -20.05 6.28 -31.67
C SER A 198 -21.26 5.36 -31.87
N MET A 199 -21.70 4.71 -30.80
CA MET A 199 -22.88 3.83 -30.83
C MET A 199 -24.18 4.60 -31.10
N TYR A 200 -24.33 5.81 -30.54
CA TYR A 200 -25.48 6.68 -30.80
C TYR A 200 -25.50 7.22 -32.25
N LEU A 201 -24.34 7.56 -32.82
CA LEU A 201 -24.23 8.00 -34.21
C LEU A 201 -24.63 6.88 -35.19
N LYS A 202 -24.13 5.65 -34.99
CA LYS A 202 -24.50 4.50 -35.84
C LYS A 202 -25.98 4.13 -35.80
N TYR A 203 -26.72 4.50 -34.75
CA TYR A 203 -28.15 4.16 -34.62
C TYR A 203 -29.09 5.19 -35.25
N LEU A 204 -28.58 6.38 -35.61
CA LEU A 204 -29.37 7.46 -36.23
C LEU A 204 -29.25 7.49 -37.77
N GLU A 205 -28.39 6.66 -38.35
CA GLU A 205 -28.08 6.64 -39.79
C GLU A 205 -28.94 5.59 -40.57
N GLY A 206 -30.03 5.10 -39.97
CA GLY A 206 -30.74 3.88 -40.40
C GLY A 206 -32.25 3.98 -40.64
N SER A 207 -32.87 5.16 -40.63
CA SER A 207 -34.33 5.30 -40.81
C SER A 207 -34.68 6.49 -41.73
N GLY A 208 -34.19 6.44 -42.99
CA GLY A 208 -34.28 7.57 -43.92
C GLY A 208 -34.75 7.26 -45.34
N TYR A 209 -34.98 6.01 -45.72
CA TYR A 209 -35.54 5.64 -47.03
C TYR A 209 -36.37 4.36 -46.96
N LEU A 210 -37.69 4.48 -47.16
CA LEU A 210 -38.47 3.69 -48.11
C LEU A 210 -39.85 4.35 -48.27
N LEU A 211 -40.14 4.65 -49.55
CA LEU A 211 -41.32 5.26 -50.17
C LEU A 211 -42.66 5.12 -49.42
#